data_AF-A0A517WYK5-F1
#
_entry.id   AF-A0A517WYK5-F1
#
_cell.length_a   1.000
_cell.length_b   1.000
_cell.length_c   1.000
_cell.angle_alpha   90.00
_cell.angle_beta   90.00
_cell.angle_gamma   90.00
#
_symmetry.space_group_name_H-M   'P 1'
#
loop_
_entity.id
_entity.type
_entity.pdbx_description
1 polymer ?
#
loop_
_entity_poly.entity_id
_entity_poly.type
_entity_poly.pdbx_seq_one_letter_code
_entity_poly.pdbx_strand_id
1 'polypeptide(L)' 'MMQTALQVLDREYLEARCALLELAAALDRIDRAHDHEGGTGDFNDSRLELLNQAIGTLSEESHIPNRSERLLLLFSDLD' A
#
# COMPACT_ATOMS: atom_id res chain seq x y z
N MET A 1 -30.65 -2.51 -2.83
CA MET A 1 -30.49 -2.38 -1.36
C MET A 1 -29.04 -2.08 -1.08
N MET A 2 -28.76 -1.24 -0.07
CA MET A 2 -27.38 -0.96 0.36
C MET A 2 -26.82 -2.19 1.09
N GLN A 3 -25.58 -2.56 0.82
CA GLN A 3 -24.92 -3.69 1.50
C GLN A 3 -24.59 -3.33 2.95
N THR A 4 -24.60 -4.31 3.85
CA THR A 4 -24.07 -4.13 5.21
C THR A 4 -22.54 -4.16 5.20
N ALA A 5 -21.91 -3.62 6.24
CA ALA A 5 -20.45 -3.66 6.39
C ALA A 5 -19.89 -5.09 6.35
N LEU A 6 -20.59 -6.05 6.98
CA LEU A 6 -20.18 -7.46 6.98
C LEU A 6 -20.26 -8.09 5.59
N GLN A 7 -21.32 -7.78 4.82
CA GLN A 7 -21.45 -8.28 3.44
C GLN A 7 -20.36 -7.73 2.52
N VAL A 8 -19.92 -6.49 2.73
CA VAL A 8 -18.77 -5.93 2.00
C VAL A 8 -17.49 -6.63 2.45
N LEU A 9 -17.26 -6.75 3.75
CA LEU A 9 -16.05 -7.40 4.27
C LEU A 9 -15.92 -8.84 3.77
N ASP A 10 -16.98 -9.65 3.86
CA ASP A 10 -16.95 -11.04 3.41
C ASP A 10 -16.60 -11.18 1.93
N ARG A 11 -17.04 -10.23 1.10
CA ARG A 11 -16.75 -10.22 -0.34
C ARG A 11 -15.33 -9.77 -0.66
N GLU A 12 -14.78 -8.80 0.07
CA GLU A 12 -13.49 -8.18 -0.26
C GLU A 12 -12.31 -8.76 0.53
N TYR A 13 -12.56 -9.55 1.58
CA TYR A 13 -11.51 -9.93 2.54
C TYR A 13 -10.38 -10.76 1.90
N LEU A 14 -10.72 -11.69 1.01
CA LEU A 14 -9.71 -12.56 0.40
C LEU A 14 -8.82 -11.77 -0.56
N GLU A 15 -9.43 -10.93 -1.40
CA GLU A 15 -8.79 -10.08 -2.38
C GLU A 15 -7.89 -9.05 -1.69
N ALA A 16 -8.41 -8.37 -0.65
CA ALA A 16 -7.63 -7.43 0.14
C ALA A 16 -6.42 -8.11 0.80
N ARG A 17 -6.61 -9.34 1.34
CA ARG A 17 -5.50 -10.11 1.93
C ARG A 17 -4.44 -10.47 0.89
N CYS A 18 -4.85 -10.91 -0.30
CA CYS A 18 -3.92 -11.22 -1.38
C CYS A 18 -3.12 -9.99 -1.80
N ALA A 19 -3.79 -8.85 -1.99
CA ALA A 19 -3.13 -7.59 -2.36
C ALA A 19 -2.08 -7.16 -1.32
N LEU A 20 -2.38 -7.30 -0.03
CA LEU A 20 -1.42 -7.00 1.05
C LEU A 20 -0.20 -7.94 1.01
N LEU A 21 -0.40 -9.24 0.78
CA LEU A 21 0.68 -10.21 0.67
C LEU A 21 1.56 -9.96 -0.56
N GLU A 22 0.96 -9.61 -1.69
CA GLU A 22 1.69 -9.26 -2.91
C GLU A 22 2.54 -8.01 -2.74
N LEU A 23 2.00 -6.97 -2.08
CA LEU A 23 2.73 -5.75 -1.76
C LEU A 23 3.91 -6.04 -0.82
N ALA A 24 3.69 -6.79 0.27
CA ALA A 24 4.75 -7.19 1.18
C ALA A 24 5.87 -7.98 0.46
N ALA A 25 5.50 -8.95 -0.38
CA ALA A 25 6.47 -9.72 -1.15
C ALA A 25 7.21 -8.87 -2.21
N ALA A 26 6.64 -7.76 -2.68
CA ALA A 26 7.33 -6.81 -3.54
C ALA A 26 8.38 -6.00 -2.76
N LEU A 27 8.02 -5.50 -1.58
CA LEU A 27 8.94 -4.78 -0.69
C LEU A 27 10.11 -5.67 -0.27
N ASP A 28 9.85 -6.91 0.14
CA ASP A 28 10.89 -7.91 0.46
C ASP A 28 11.89 -8.11 -0.69
N ARG A 29 11.42 -8.09 -1.94
CA ARG A 29 12.28 -8.26 -3.12
C ARG A 29 13.12 -7.03 -3.40
N ILE A 30 12.61 -5.83 -3.13
CA ILE A 30 13.36 -4.57 -3.25
C ILE A 30 14.51 -4.57 -2.23
N ASP A 31 14.20 -4.86 -0.97
CA ASP A 31 15.21 -4.89 0.11
C ASP A 31 16.31 -5.91 -0.20
N ARG A 32 15.94 -7.13 -0.61
CA ARG A 32 16.91 -8.15 -1.02
C ARG A 32 17.77 -7.75 -2.22
N ALA A 33 17.21 -7.00 -3.17
CA ALA A 33 17.95 -6.54 -4.34
C ALA A 33 18.98 -5.46 -3.93
N HIS A 34 18.56 -4.51 -3.10
CA HIS A 34 19.44 -3.47 -2.55
C HIS A 34 20.60 -4.07 -1.74
N ASP A 35 20.31 -5.05 -0.88
CA ASP A 35 21.33 -5.80 -0.14
C ASP A 35 22.32 -6.50 -1.08
N HIS A 36 21.83 -7.08 -2.18
CA HIS A 36 22.65 -7.79 -3.16
C HIS A 36 23.60 -6.86 -3.93
N GLU A 37 23.19 -5.62 -4.19
CA GLU A 37 24.01 -4.59 -4.84
C GLU A 37 25.11 -4.04 -3.92
N GLY A 38 25.18 -4.50 -2.67
CA GLY A 38 26.10 -3.99 -1.67
C GLY A 38 25.69 -2.61 -1.14
N GLY A 39 24.39 -2.27 -1.27
CA GLY A 39 23.83 -1.05 -0.74
C GLY A 39 24.07 -0.94 0.77
N THR A 40 24.59 0.21 1.22
CA THR A 40 24.74 0.51 2.64
C THR A 40 23.74 1.57 3.04
N GLY A 41 22.93 1.31 4.06
CA GLY A 41 21.87 2.22 4.52
C GLY A 41 20.56 2.04 3.75
N ASP A 42 19.62 2.95 3.97
CA ASP A 42 18.28 2.85 3.40
C ASP A 42 18.29 3.08 1.88
N PHE A 43 17.51 2.28 1.14
CA PHE A 43 17.28 2.50 -0.28
C PHE A 43 16.44 3.76 -0.47
N ASN A 44 17.04 4.79 -1.08
CA ASN A 44 16.40 6.09 -1.24
C ASN A 44 15.80 6.25 -2.65
N ASP A 45 14.50 6.02 -2.75
CA ASP A 45 13.72 6.22 -3.98
C ASP A 45 12.35 6.82 -3.62
N SER A 46 11.99 7.93 -4.27
CA SER A 46 10.74 8.66 -4.00
C SER A 46 9.49 7.80 -4.21
N ARG A 47 9.55 6.78 -5.10
CA ARG A 47 8.43 5.84 -5.30
C ARG A 47 8.23 4.94 -4.09
N LEU A 48 9.32 4.53 -3.43
CA LEU A 48 9.24 3.76 -2.19
C LEU A 48 8.68 4.61 -1.05
N GLU A 49 9.05 5.89 -0.99
CA GLU A 49 8.47 6.85 -0.05
C GLU A 49 6.95 7.02 -0.29
N LEU A 50 6.49 7.13 -1.54
CA LEU A 50 5.05 7.19 -1.84
C LEU A 50 4.31 5.91 -1.45
N LEU A 51 4.90 4.73 -1.68
CA LEU A 51 4.31 3.46 -1.23
C LEU A 51 4.14 3.44 0.30
N ASN A 52 5.15 3.90 1.04
CA ASN A 52 5.08 3.99 2.50
C ASN A 52 4.00 4.98 2.97
N GLN A 53 3.86 6.13 2.30
CA GLN A 53 2.79 7.11 2.57
C GLN A 53 1.40 6.53 2.27
N ALA A 54 1.25 5.76 1.20
CA ALA A 54 0.01 5.09 0.85
C ALA A 54 -0.39 4.05 1.92
N ILE A 55 0.57 3.25 2.39
CA ILE A 55 0.35 2.27 3.48
C ILE A 55 -0.08 3.00 4.76
N GLY A 56 0.58 4.12 5.10
CA GLY A 56 0.19 4.97 6.22
C GLY A 56 -1.26 5.43 6.10
N THR A 57 -1.64 5.99 4.96
CA THR A 57 -3.02 6.45 4.68
C THR A 57 -4.06 5.33 4.82
N LEU A 58 -3.72 4.11 4.39
CA LEU A 58 -4.62 2.96 4.50
C LEU A 58 -4.73 2.42 5.94
N SER A 59 -3.70 2.64 6.76
CA SER A 59 -3.61 2.17 8.16
C SER A 59 -4.21 3.14 9.17
N GLU A 60 -4.52 4.37 8.78
CA GLU A 60 -5.19 5.34 9.65
C GLU A 60 -6.57 4.82 10.12
N GLU A 61 -6.83 4.92 11.44
CA GLU A 61 -8.05 4.41 12.06
C GLU A 61 -9.30 5.19 11.65
N SER A 62 -10.41 4.45 11.47
CA SER A 62 -11.81 4.90 11.36
C SER A 62 -12.17 5.92 10.26
N HIS A 63 -13.16 5.55 9.43
CA HIS A 63 -13.99 6.46 8.62
C HIS A 63 -13.28 7.54 7.80
N ILE A 64 -12.11 7.26 7.24
CA ILE A 64 -11.52 8.16 6.25
C ILE A 64 -12.34 8.08 4.96
N PRO A 65 -13.00 9.17 4.55
CA PRO A 65 -13.67 9.20 3.28
C PRO A 65 -12.64 9.12 2.15
N ASN A 66 -13.04 8.52 1.03
CA ASN A 66 -12.34 8.61 -0.24
C ASN A 66 -10.86 8.14 -0.21
N ARG A 67 -10.54 7.04 0.50
CA ARG A 67 -9.18 6.48 0.52
C ARG A 67 -8.58 6.28 -0.89
N SER A 68 -9.39 5.83 -1.85
CA SER A 68 -8.97 5.65 -3.24
C SER A 68 -8.58 6.97 -3.92
N GLU A 69 -9.34 8.05 -3.70
CA GLU A 69 -9.02 9.38 -4.25
C GLU A 69 -7.73 9.93 -3.64
N ARG A 70 -7.56 9.77 -2.32
CA ARG A 70 -6.33 10.20 -1.62
C ARG A 70 -5.10 9.48 -2.15
N LEU A 71 -5.19 8.17 -2.36
CA LEU A 71 -4.10 7.40 -2.98
C LEU A 71 -3.85 7.86 -4.43
N LEU A 72 -4.90 8.11 -5.22
CA LEU A 72 -4.77 8.61 -6.59
C LEU A 72 -4.02 9.95 -6.64
N LEU A 73 -4.38 10.88 -5.76
CA LEU A 73 -3.72 12.18 -5.65
C LEU A 73 -2.28 12.05 -5.16
N LEU A 74 -2.02 11.17 -4.20
CA LEU A 74 -0.67 10.89 -3.73
C LEU A 74 0.25 10.43 -4.87
N PHE A 75 -0.26 9.62 -5.80
CA PHE A 75 0.51 9.13 -6.94
C PHE A 75 0.48 10.07 -8.15
N SER A 76 -0.38 11.09 -8.20
CA SER A 76 -0.42 12.05 -9.32
C SER A 76 0.70 13.09 -9.27
N ASP A 77 1.32 13.28 -8.11
CA ASP A 77 2.38 14.27 -7.90
C ASP A 77 3.77 13.76 -8.31
N LEU A 78 3.87 12.49 -8.73
CA LEU A 78 5.10 11.91 -9.24
C LEU A 78 5.19 12.11 -10.77
N ASP A 79 5.66 13.29 -11.18
CA ASP A 79 6.07 13.59 -12.56
C ASP A 79 7.54 13.20 -12.82
#